data_AF-A0A848T3P9-F1
#
_entry.id   AF-A0A848T3P9-F1
#
_cell.length_a   1.000
_cell.length_b   1.000
_cell.length_c   1.000
_cell.angle_alpha   90.00
_cell.angle_beta   90.00
_cell.angle_gamma   90.00
#
_symmetry.space_group_name_H-M   'P 1'
#
loop_
_entity.id
_entity.type
_entity.pdbx_description
1 polymer ?
#
loop_
_entity_poly.entity_id
_entity_poly.type
_entity_poly.pdbx_seq_one_letter_code
_entity_poly.pdbx_strand_id
1 'polypeptide(L)'
;MDRYMRFYLLVLLIATAFNCSGQFTLDSTILDTTVIYSGLDIPWELKYGPDDHLWVNERYGKIQRINPQNKQGSTILDLTPTIWASFEAGLLGMDFHPDFPDSPFVFIIYSYGNAVDNHMKIERYRFDGKVLMNPVLVFDSIGSAINHNGSRMVIGTDRKLYFTTGDLMDKSLPQDLQSYNGKVLRINLKGTIPDDNPFPGSPIWSYGHRNAQGITIGPDKRIYMTEHGDISDDEFQVLVKGGNYGWPDIEGYCDDPDEMSYCGNPANVYPKYIWTPTIAPSDLIYYDHSAIPEFKNRFIIATLKTKKLIALKSSKGAQSQILNERDYLENNLGRIRDICFSPDGRIYLALNGQTYFNSNPFTHTIVELKNSDYEKCRPVEGLKVDPLSFSSVKLQWDASPDAIDYLIKGKQEGGNWIFVNSNTPSFQVNALDPKAKYIWKVGSICIGDTNFSKTDTFQIENLIECRPPANVWTSNISGNSAKLNWAAANYVHTYRIYGQIAGDPGIIKLYFPDYISSYNASGLSQGVTYSWAVQSICNSNPQIVSKLSQITSFSTQNVSQKEEFNKKSDVEVYGLNGSKLFSGRDLSVNDLNELLRELSSGLYIIKLETNRNVEIIKHFQHF
;
A
#
# COMPACT_ATOMS: atom_id res chain seq x y z
N MET A 1 37.99 -81.41 11.79
CA MET A 1 38.21 -80.63 10.55
C MET A 1 36.96 -79.79 10.32
N ASP A 2 36.67 -78.81 11.18
CA ASP A 2 37.23 -77.45 11.25
C ASP A 2 36.92 -76.55 10.04
N ARG A 3 36.09 -75.53 10.35
CA ARG A 3 36.16 -74.11 9.93
C ARG A 3 36.04 -73.78 8.44
N TYR A 4 35.04 -72.97 8.06
CA TYR A 4 35.15 -71.50 8.07
C TYR A 4 33.85 -70.83 7.56
N MET A 5 33.31 -69.95 8.40
CA MET A 5 32.42 -68.82 8.08
C MET A 5 32.69 -68.18 6.72
N ARG A 6 31.64 -67.86 5.96
CA ARG A 6 31.66 -66.72 5.04
C ARG A 6 30.45 -65.82 5.25
N PHE A 7 30.79 -64.59 5.59
CA PHE A 7 29.98 -63.44 5.94
C PHE A 7 28.95 -63.08 4.86
N TYR A 8 27.72 -62.78 5.28
CA TYR A 8 26.80 -61.94 4.51
C TYR A 8 27.29 -60.49 4.61
N LEU A 9 27.82 -59.93 3.52
CA LEU A 9 28.09 -58.50 3.42
C LEU A 9 26.78 -57.81 3.02
N LEU A 10 26.03 -57.32 4.00
CA LEU A 10 24.93 -56.40 3.80
C LEU A 10 25.55 -55.03 3.46
N VAL A 11 25.67 -54.70 2.17
CA VAL A 11 26.07 -53.36 1.74
C VAL A 11 24.87 -52.44 1.98
N LEU A 12 24.86 -51.77 3.13
CA LEU A 12 23.99 -50.62 3.37
C LEU A 12 24.49 -49.48 2.46
N LEU A 13 23.81 -49.27 1.34
CA LEU A 13 23.91 -48.05 0.54
C LEU A 13 23.28 -46.92 1.37
N ILE A 14 24.08 -46.30 2.23
CA ILE A 14 23.73 -45.00 2.80
C ILE A 14 23.86 -44.00 1.65
N ALA A 15 22.74 -43.73 0.98
CA ALA A 15 22.61 -42.58 0.11
C ALA A 15 22.71 -41.33 1.00
N THR A 16 23.93 -40.83 1.22
CA THR A 16 24.12 -39.47 1.72
C THR A 16 23.58 -38.53 0.65
N ALA A 17 22.37 -38.02 0.85
CA ALA A 17 21.89 -36.86 0.10
C ALA A 17 22.89 -35.74 0.36
N PHE A 18 23.76 -35.47 -0.61
CA PHE A 18 24.57 -34.26 -0.62
C PHE A 18 23.60 -33.08 -0.72
N ASN A 19 23.22 -32.51 0.42
CA ASN A 19 22.68 -31.16 0.46
C ASN A 19 23.85 -30.23 0.12
N CYS A 20 24.09 -30.02 -1.17
CA CYS A 20 24.95 -28.95 -1.64
C CYS A 20 24.18 -27.64 -1.45
N SER A 21 24.20 -27.13 -0.21
CA SER A 21 23.72 -25.80 0.12
C SER A 21 24.89 -24.83 0.08
N GLY A 22 24.84 -23.85 -0.82
CA GLY A 22 25.77 -22.73 -0.87
C GLY A 22 25.13 -21.46 -0.30
N GLN A 23 25.93 -20.42 -0.07
CA GLN A 23 25.43 -19.08 0.23
C GLN A 23 26.07 -18.07 -0.71
N PHE A 24 25.27 -17.11 -1.17
CA PHE A 24 25.75 -15.93 -1.88
C PHE A 24 25.30 -14.68 -1.15
N THR A 25 26.22 -13.78 -0.91
CA THR A 25 25.87 -12.41 -0.51
C THR A 25 25.66 -11.60 -1.79
N LEU A 26 24.49 -10.98 -1.92
CA LEU A 26 24.26 -9.99 -2.96
C LEU A 26 24.99 -8.69 -2.57
N ASP A 27 24.30 -7.77 -1.90
CA ASP A 27 24.91 -6.62 -1.24
C ASP A 27 24.85 -6.82 0.28
N SER A 28 23.65 -6.70 0.85
CA SER A 28 23.38 -6.94 2.28
C SER A 28 22.63 -8.24 2.54
N THR A 29 21.92 -8.74 1.54
CA THR A 29 21.12 -9.96 1.66
C THR A 29 21.96 -11.19 1.41
N ILE A 30 21.87 -12.17 2.31
CA ILE A 30 22.43 -13.50 2.15
C ILE A 30 21.36 -14.41 1.54
N LEU A 31 21.69 -15.05 0.42
CA LEU A 31 20.84 -16.03 -0.25
C LEU A 31 21.40 -17.44 -0.04
N ASP A 32 20.62 -18.27 0.62
CA ASP A 32 20.84 -19.71 0.61
C ASP A 32 20.53 -20.25 -0.79
N THR A 33 21.43 -21.08 -1.29
CA THR A 33 21.37 -21.69 -2.62
C THR A 33 21.22 -23.18 -2.47
N THR A 34 20.17 -23.76 -3.05
CA THR A 34 19.88 -25.19 -2.93
C THR A 34 19.51 -25.79 -4.28
N VAL A 35 20.12 -26.92 -4.66
CA VAL A 35 19.63 -27.71 -5.80
C VAL A 35 18.30 -28.37 -5.41
N ILE A 36 17.23 -28.03 -6.14
CA ILE A 36 15.87 -28.55 -5.92
C ILE A 36 15.57 -29.74 -6.83
N TYR A 37 16.14 -29.75 -8.04
CA TYR A 37 15.98 -30.85 -8.98
C TYR A 37 17.21 -30.99 -9.86
N SER A 38 17.54 -32.22 -10.25
CA SER A 38 18.66 -32.55 -11.12
C SER A 38 18.25 -33.65 -12.09
N GLY A 39 19.12 -34.01 -13.02
CA GLY A 39 18.80 -35.05 -14.01
C GLY A 39 18.15 -34.54 -15.29
N LEU A 40 18.09 -33.21 -15.47
CA LEU A 40 17.39 -32.58 -16.60
C LEU A 40 18.27 -32.53 -17.87
N ASP A 41 17.64 -32.58 -19.02
CA ASP A 41 18.27 -32.46 -20.34
C ASP A 41 17.88 -31.13 -21.01
N ILE A 42 18.66 -30.09 -20.71
CA ILE A 42 18.46 -28.70 -21.14
C ILE A 42 17.06 -28.20 -20.74
N PRO A 43 16.84 -27.86 -19.45
CA PRO A 43 15.62 -27.18 -19.05
C PRO A 43 15.51 -25.85 -19.79
N TRP A 44 14.34 -25.54 -20.34
CA TRP A 44 14.16 -24.39 -21.24
C TRP A 44 13.20 -23.33 -20.67
N GLU A 45 11.95 -23.72 -20.40
CA GLU A 45 10.95 -22.93 -19.70
C GLU A 45 10.80 -23.43 -18.26
N LEU A 46 10.87 -22.53 -17.28
CA LEU A 46 10.62 -22.77 -15.86
C LEU A 46 9.53 -21.82 -15.37
N LYS A 47 8.41 -22.39 -14.90
CA LYS A 47 7.34 -21.62 -14.25
C LYS A 47 7.10 -22.09 -12.83
N TYR A 48 6.86 -21.15 -11.92
CA TYR A 48 6.19 -21.46 -10.66
C TYR A 48 4.69 -21.54 -10.93
N GLY A 49 4.15 -22.75 -10.89
CA GLY A 49 2.76 -23.03 -11.17
C GLY A 49 1.84 -22.51 -10.06
N PRO A 50 0.57 -22.20 -10.40
CA PRO A 50 -0.46 -21.81 -9.43
C PRO A 50 -0.88 -22.95 -8.47
N ASP A 51 -0.30 -24.14 -8.65
CA ASP A 51 -0.46 -25.32 -7.81
C ASP A 51 0.72 -25.53 -6.85
N ASP A 52 1.52 -24.48 -6.61
CA ASP A 52 2.72 -24.45 -5.74
C ASP A 52 3.84 -25.42 -6.16
N HIS A 53 3.85 -25.83 -7.43
CA HIS A 53 4.89 -26.67 -8.01
C HIS A 53 5.69 -25.91 -9.06
N LEU A 54 6.94 -26.30 -9.25
CA LEU A 54 7.72 -25.88 -10.41
C LEU A 54 7.33 -26.76 -11.60
N TRP A 55 7.10 -26.13 -12.74
CA TRP A 55 6.89 -26.78 -14.02
C TRP A 55 8.04 -26.41 -14.92
N VAL A 56 8.77 -27.42 -15.38
CA VAL A 56 9.92 -27.22 -16.26
C VAL A 56 9.75 -28.09 -17.49
N ASN A 57 9.97 -27.52 -18.66
CA ASN A 57 10.14 -28.33 -19.86
C ASN A 57 11.61 -28.46 -20.23
N GLU A 58 11.93 -29.59 -20.84
CA GLU A 58 13.26 -29.97 -21.28
C GLU A 58 13.26 -29.93 -22.81
N ARG A 59 14.30 -29.34 -23.42
CA ARG A 59 14.37 -29.14 -24.88
C ARG A 59 14.10 -30.42 -25.66
N TYR A 60 14.45 -31.58 -25.13
CA TYR A 60 14.26 -32.90 -25.76
C TYR A 60 12.87 -33.52 -25.55
N GLY A 61 11.88 -32.76 -25.08
CA GLY A 61 10.46 -33.11 -25.21
C GLY A 61 9.74 -33.53 -23.93
N LYS A 62 10.38 -33.44 -22.76
CA LYS A 62 9.75 -33.80 -21.49
C LYS A 62 9.29 -32.56 -20.73
N ILE A 63 8.20 -32.70 -19.97
CA ILE A 63 7.78 -31.72 -18.98
C ILE A 63 7.78 -32.39 -17.61
N GLN A 64 8.53 -31.81 -16.67
CA GLN A 64 8.58 -32.21 -15.29
C GLN A 64 7.74 -31.27 -14.42
N ARG A 65 7.01 -31.85 -13.46
CA ARG A 65 6.35 -31.14 -12.37
C ARG A 65 7.02 -31.50 -11.07
N ILE A 66 7.57 -30.51 -10.37
CA ILE A 66 8.47 -30.67 -9.25
C ILE A 66 7.90 -29.95 -8.04
N ASN A 67 7.81 -30.64 -6.91
CA ASN A 67 7.45 -30.02 -5.64
C ASN A 67 8.71 -29.40 -5.01
N PRO A 68 8.79 -28.06 -4.88
CA PRO A 68 10.00 -27.41 -4.38
C PRO A 68 10.27 -27.67 -2.89
N GLN A 69 9.27 -28.08 -2.11
CA GLN A 69 9.41 -28.31 -0.67
C GLN A 69 10.08 -29.65 -0.36
N ASN A 70 9.63 -30.73 -1.03
CA ASN A 70 10.17 -32.07 -0.80
C ASN A 70 11.15 -32.53 -1.89
N LYS A 71 11.39 -31.70 -2.91
CA LYS A 71 12.33 -31.94 -4.04
C LYS A 71 11.98 -33.16 -4.91
N GLN A 72 10.73 -33.62 -4.87
CA GLN A 72 10.26 -34.72 -5.71
C GLN A 72 9.71 -34.19 -7.04
N GLY A 73 10.03 -34.86 -8.14
CA GLY A 73 9.52 -34.53 -9.47
C GLY A 73 8.86 -35.72 -10.16
N SER A 74 8.03 -35.42 -11.15
CA SER A 74 7.35 -36.40 -11.99
C SER A 74 7.26 -35.89 -13.43
N THR A 75 7.46 -36.78 -14.40
CA THR A 75 7.23 -36.45 -15.81
C THR A 75 5.74 -36.46 -16.08
N ILE A 76 5.21 -35.32 -16.49
CA ILE A 76 3.77 -35.11 -16.74
C ILE A 76 3.42 -35.09 -18.23
N LEU A 77 4.42 -34.99 -19.10
CA LEU A 77 4.31 -35.10 -20.56
C LEU A 77 5.64 -35.59 -21.15
N ASP A 78 5.57 -36.47 -22.15
CA ASP A 78 6.72 -36.95 -22.91
C ASP A 78 6.41 -36.90 -24.41
N LEU A 79 7.02 -35.94 -25.11
CA LEU A 79 6.94 -35.72 -26.55
C LEU A 79 8.22 -36.13 -27.29
N THR A 80 9.14 -36.85 -26.65
CA THR A 80 10.41 -37.27 -27.25
C THR A 80 10.23 -37.91 -28.65
N PRO A 81 9.20 -38.74 -28.92
CA PRO A 81 9.01 -39.33 -30.25
C PRO A 81 8.46 -38.37 -31.32
N THR A 82 7.93 -37.22 -30.92
CA THR A 82 7.21 -36.27 -31.81
C THR A 82 8.05 -35.06 -32.15
N ILE A 83 8.94 -34.67 -31.24
CA ILE A 83 9.67 -33.42 -31.31
C ILE A 83 10.89 -33.52 -32.22
N TRP A 84 11.16 -32.46 -32.97
CA TRP A 84 12.44 -32.29 -33.63
C TRP A 84 13.33 -31.41 -32.76
N ALA A 85 14.26 -32.03 -32.04
CA ALA A 85 15.23 -31.33 -31.20
C ALA A 85 16.62 -31.36 -31.82
N SER A 86 17.19 -30.19 -32.08
CA SER A 86 18.54 -30.03 -32.62
C SER A 86 19.05 -28.63 -32.30
N PHE A 87 20.26 -28.53 -31.74
CA PHE A 87 20.83 -27.27 -31.25
C PHE A 87 19.81 -26.50 -30.40
N GLU A 88 19.28 -25.37 -30.87
CA GLU A 88 18.33 -24.52 -30.15
C GLU A 88 16.86 -24.96 -30.30
N ALA A 89 16.54 -25.76 -31.31
CA ALA A 89 15.19 -26.30 -31.55
C ALA A 89 14.82 -27.40 -30.55
N GLY A 90 13.52 -27.52 -30.26
CA GLY A 90 12.98 -28.52 -29.35
C GLY A 90 11.69 -28.06 -28.68
N LEU A 91 11.49 -28.42 -27.41
CA LEU A 91 10.37 -27.99 -26.57
C LEU A 91 10.79 -26.71 -25.85
N LEU A 92 10.10 -25.61 -26.14
CA LEU A 92 10.59 -24.27 -25.83
C LEU A 92 9.64 -23.54 -24.88
N GLY A 93 8.86 -22.56 -25.31
CA GLY A 93 7.97 -21.82 -24.40
C GLY A 93 6.82 -22.66 -23.83
N MET A 94 6.42 -22.31 -22.61
CA MET A 94 5.23 -22.84 -21.93
C MET A 94 4.57 -21.74 -21.10
N ASP A 95 3.23 -21.70 -21.08
CA ASP A 95 2.49 -20.81 -20.17
C ASP A 95 1.13 -21.42 -19.75
N PHE A 96 0.63 -21.00 -18.59
CA PHE A 96 -0.64 -21.45 -18.04
C PHE A 96 -1.78 -20.59 -18.55
N HIS A 97 -2.95 -21.17 -18.75
CA HIS A 97 -4.17 -20.38 -18.92
C HIS A 97 -4.38 -19.44 -17.71
N PRO A 98 -4.84 -18.18 -17.92
CA PRO A 98 -4.91 -17.17 -16.86
C PRO A 98 -5.89 -17.52 -15.72
N ASP A 99 -6.83 -18.43 -15.97
CA ASP A 99 -7.79 -18.92 -14.98
C ASP A 99 -7.41 -20.31 -14.42
N PHE A 100 -6.15 -20.74 -14.51
CA PHE A 100 -5.72 -21.99 -13.89
C PHE A 100 -5.85 -21.85 -12.35
N PRO A 101 -6.39 -22.86 -11.63
CA PRO A 101 -6.74 -24.21 -12.07
C PRO A 101 -8.17 -24.40 -12.59
N ASP A 102 -9.05 -23.40 -12.53
CA ASP A 102 -10.45 -23.50 -12.99
C ASP A 102 -10.53 -23.80 -14.50
N SER A 103 -9.58 -23.26 -15.25
CA SER A 103 -9.26 -23.68 -16.62
C SER A 103 -7.88 -24.34 -16.62
N PRO A 104 -7.80 -25.67 -16.39
CA PRO A 104 -6.53 -26.37 -16.19
C PRO A 104 -5.83 -26.63 -17.54
N PHE A 105 -5.57 -25.57 -18.30
CA PHE A 105 -4.94 -25.64 -19.60
C PHE A 105 -3.53 -25.05 -19.57
N VAL A 106 -2.63 -25.70 -20.29
CA VAL A 106 -1.23 -25.30 -20.47
C VAL A 106 -0.96 -25.20 -21.97
N PHE A 107 -0.34 -24.12 -22.40
CA PHE A 107 0.12 -23.90 -23.77
C PHE A 107 1.60 -24.25 -23.84
N ILE A 108 2.00 -24.95 -24.90
CA ILE A 108 3.40 -25.25 -25.19
C ILE A 108 3.69 -24.94 -26.66
N ILE A 109 4.90 -24.47 -26.95
CA ILE A 109 5.42 -24.35 -28.32
C ILE A 109 6.61 -25.28 -28.50
N TYR A 110 6.64 -25.99 -29.63
CA TYR A 110 7.74 -26.89 -29.92
C TYR A 110 7.97 -27.08 -31.42
N SER A 111 9.22 -27.40 -31.76
CA SER A 111 9.66 -27.78 -33.10
C SER A 111 9.29 -29.23 -33.43
N TYR A 112 8.79 -29.49 -34.62
CA TYR A 112 8.44 -30.82 -35.13
C TYR A 112 8.89 -30.99 -36.58
N GLY A 113 8.81 -32.23 -37.09
CA GLY A 113 9.24 -32.56 -38.45
C GLY A 113 10.63 -33.19 -38.46
N ASN A 114 11.50 -32.74 -39.37
CA ASN A 114 12.85 -33.29 -39.56
C ASN A 114 13.85 -32.20 -40.00
N ALA A 115 15.11 -32.59 -40.20
CA ALA A 115 16.18 -31.64 -40.53
C ALA A 115 15.98 -30.82 -41.82
N VAL A 116 15.11 -31.25 -42.73
CA VAL A 116 14.82 -30.58 -44.01
C VAL A 116 13.50 -29.83 -43.98
N ASP A 117 12.48 -30.42 -43.34
CA ASP A 117 11.14 -29.88 -43.24
C ASP A 117 10.75 -29.84 -41.75
N ASN A 118 10.99 -28.68 -41.13
CA ASN A 118 10.72 -28.45 -39.72
C ASN A 118 9.98 -27.14 -39.49
N HIS A 119 9.06 -27.22 -38.53
CA HIS A 119 8.15 -26.15 -38.17
C HIS A 119 7.95 -26.13 -36.66
N MET A 120 7.41 -25.04 -36.14
CA MET A 120 6.93 -24.95 -34.77
C MET A 120 5.41 -24.81 -34.74
N LYS A 121 4.82 -25.38 -33.70
CA LYS A 121 3.39 -25.25 -33.40
C LYS A 121 3.14 -25.04 -31.92
N ILE A 122 2.01 -24.41 -31.64
CA ILE A 122 1.46 -24.23 -30.31
C ILE A 122 0.34 -25.22 -30.11
N GLU A 123 0.44 -26.02 -29.05
CA GLU A 123 -0.62 -26.90 -28.60
C GLU A 123 -1.05 -26.54 -27.18
N ARG A 124 -2.34 -26.69 -26.91
CA ARG A 124 -2.92 -26.57 -25.58
C ARG A 124 -3.28 -27.95 -25.05
N TYR A 125 -2.78 -28.27 -23.86
CA TYR A 125 -3.06 -29.51 -23.14
C TYR A 125 -3.94 -29.21 -21.93
N ARG A 126 -4.75 -30.20 -21.52
CA ARG A 126 -5.48 -30.17 -20.25
C ARG A 126 -4.68 -30.93 -19.19
N PHE A 127 -4.47 -30.33 -18.03
CA PHE A 127 -3.93 -31.02 -16.86
C PHE A 127 -5.05 -31.70 -16.07
N ASP A 128 -4.88 -32.97 -15.73
CA ASP A 128 -5.86 -33.75 -14.96
C ASP A 128 -5.52 -33.88 -13.46
N GLY A 129 -4.45 -33.20 -13.01
CA GLY A 129 -3.89 -33.34 -11.67
C GLY A 129 -2.68 -34.27 -11.60
N LYS A 130 -2.38 -35.03 -12.67
CA LYS A 130 -1.23 -35.94 -12.76
C LYS A 130 -0.44 -35.77 -14.05
N VAL A 131 -1.11 -35.68 -15.20
CA VAL A 131 -0.48 -35.62 -16.53
C VAL A 131 -1.16 -34.57 -17.41
N LEU A 132 -0.45 -34.12 -18.44
CA LEU A 132 -1.00 -33.31 -19.53
C LEU A 132 -1.58 -34.24 -20.60
N MET A 133 -2.82 -33.98 -20.99
CA MET A 133 -3.58 -34.81 -21.94
C MET A 133 -4.41 -33.97 -22.90
N ASN A 134 -4.99 -34.63 -23.90
CA ASN A 134 -5.92 -34.04 -24.87
C ASN A 134 -5.32 -32.82 -25.59
N PRO A 135 -4.25 -33.00 -26.39
CA PRO A 135 -3.67 -31.91 -27.17
C PRO A 135 -4.71 -31.29 -28.11
N VAL A 136 -4.74 -29.96 -28.14
CA VAL A 136 -5.50 -29.17 -29.10
C VAL A 136 -4.54 -28.23 -29.82
N LEU A 137 -4.48 -28.32 -31.14
CA LEU A 137 -3.71 -27.39 -31.96
C LEU A 137 -4.27 -25.97 -31.80
N VAL A 138 -3.40 -25.01 -31.47
CA VAL A 138 -3.75 -23.60 -31.29
C VAL A 138 -3.20 -22.77 -32.44
N PHE A 139 -1.95 -23.02 -32.84
CA PHE A 139 -1.29 -22.30 -33.92
C PHE A 139 -0.22 -23.19 -34.53
N ASP A 140 0.06 -23.06 -35.83
CA ASP A 140 0.94 -23.97 -36.57
C ASP A 140 1.70 -23.24 -37.68
N SER A 141 2.55 -23.96 -38.40
CA SER A 141 3.23 -23.51 -39.62
C SER A 141 4.17 -22.31 -39.41
N ILE A 142 4.72 -22.16 -38.20
CA ILE A 142 5.84 -21.25 -37.96
C ILE A 142 7.10 -21.97 -38.45
N GLY A 143 8.00 -21.30 -39.17
CA GLY A 143 9.26 -21.93 -39.57
C GLY A 143 10.13 -22.26 -38.36
N SER A 144 10.88 -23.36 -38.40
CA SER A 144 11.90 -23.69 -37.39
C SER A 144 13.28 -23.79 -38.06
N ALA A 145 14.34 -23.79 -37.25
CA ALA A 145 15.71 -24.04 -37.70
C ALA A 145 16.53 -24.56 -36.53
N ILE A 146 17.77 -24.97 -36.77
CA ILE A 146 18.68 -25.38 -35.68
C ILE A 146 19.02 -24.21 -34.73
N ASN A 147 18.92 -22.96 -35.20
CA ASN A 147 19.22 -21.74 -34.46
C ASN A 147 18.07 -20.73 -34.63
N HIS A 148 17.94 -19.82 -33.66
CA HIS A 148 17.07 -18.64 -33.74
C HIS A 148 15.57 -18.96 -33.88
N ASN A 149 15.07 -19.81 -32.97
CA ASN A 149 13.64 -20.14 -32.91
C ASN A 149 12.82 -19.19 -32.03
N GLY A 150 13.45 -18.32 -31.23
CA GLY A 150 12.75 -17.50 -30.23
C GLY A 150 11.95 -18.36 -29.25
N SER A 151 10.62 -18.32 -29.37
CA SER A 151 9.64 -19.22 -28.75
C SER A 151 9.26 -18.96 -27.30
N ARG A 152 9.64 -17.83 -26.70
CA ARG A 152 9.14 -17.47 -25.37
C ARG A 152 7.69 -17.00 -25.49
N MET A 153 6.85 -17.31 -24.50
CA MET A 153 5.44 -16.92 -24.52
C MET A 153 4.95 -16.34 -23.18
N VAL A 154 3.95 -15.47 -23.27
CA VAL A 154 3.24 -14.90 -22.13
C VAL A 154 1.78 -14.62 -22.49
N ILE A 155 0.85 -14.88 -21.58
CA ILE A 155 -0.54 -14.42 -21.72
C ILE A 155 -0.66 -13.00 -21.17
N GLY A 156 -0.92 -12.05 -22.07
CA GLY A 156 -1.04 -10.63 -21.75
C GLY A 156 -2.25 -10.30 -20.86
N THR A 157 -2.27 -9.08 -20.32
CA THR A 157 -3.39 -8.59 -19.49
C THR A 157 -4.71 -8.43 -20.25
N ASP A 158 -4.65 -8.44 -21.58
CA ASP A 158 -5.78 -8.50 -22.52
C ASP A 158 -6.27 -9.93 -22.81
N ARG A 159 -5.72 -10.92 -22.11
CA ARG A 159 -6.03 -12.35 -22.22
C ARG A 159 -5.77 -12.91 -23.62
N LYS A 160 -4.72 -12.42 -24.29
CA LYS A 160 -4.19 -12.98 -25.54
C LYS A 160 -2.85 -13.65 -25.30
N LEU A 161 -2.54 -14.65 -26.10
CA LEU A 161 -1.22 -15.30 -26.08
C LEU A 161 -0.27 -14.52 -26.96
N TYR A 162 0.82 -14.03 -26.38
CA TYR A 162 1.95 -13.42 -27.08
C TYR A 162 3.10 -14.42 -27.10
N PHE A 163 3.80 -14.54 -28.23
CA PHE A 163 4.96 -15.40 -28.33
C PHE A 163 5.98 -14.89 -29.34
N THR A 164 7.26 -15.11 -29.05
CA THR A 164 8.38 -14.68 -29.89
C THR A 164 8.72 -15.74 -30.93
N THR A 165 9.26 -15.30 -32.06
CA THR A 165 9.78 -16.15 -33.13
C THR A 165 11.06 -15.53 -33.64
N GLY A 166 12.12 -16.32 -33.79
CA GLY A 166 13.38 -15.80 -34.33
C GLY A 166 13.44 -15.86 -35.85
N ASP A 167 14.50 -15.29 -36.41
CA ASP A 167 14.73 -15.11 -37.84
C ASP A 167 15.23 -16.37 -38.57
N LEU A 168 15.47 -17.47 -37.85
CA LEU A 168 15.99 -18.73 -38.40
C LEU A 168 17.39 -18.60 -39.06
N MET A 169 18.16 -17.56 -38.73
CA MET A 169 19.39 -17.14 -39.44
C MET A 169 19.14 -16.62 -40.86
N ASP A 170 17.89 -16.32 -41.23
CA ASP A 170 17.51 -15.72 -42.50
C ASP A 170 17.09 -14.26 -42.30
N LYS A 171 18.02 -13.36 -42.59
CA LYS A 171 17.86 -11.90 -42.49
C LYS A 171 16.71 -11.35 -43.33
N SER A 172 16.15 -12.10 -44.30
CA SER A 172 15.02 -11.63 -45.11
C SER A 172 13.65 -11.74 -44.41
N LEU A 173 13.52 -12.63 -43.42
CA LEU A 173 12.24 -12.92 -42.76
C LEU A 173 11.74 -11.83 -41.78
N PRO A 174 12.58 -11.19 -40.96
CA PRO A 174 12.15 -10.23 -39.94
C PRO A 174 11.32 -9.05 -40.48
N GLN A 175 11.69 -8.51 -41.63
CA GLN A 175 10.98 -7.40 -42.28
C GLN A 175 9.79 -7.85 -43.15
N ASP A 176 9.73 -9.14 -43.53
CA ASP A 176 8.61 -9.68 -44.30
C ASP A 176 7.36 -9.90 -43.42
N LEU A 177 6.30 -9.15 -43.70
CA LEU A 177 5.01 -9.23 -43.02
C LEU A 177 4.13 -10.41 -43.47
N GLN A 178 4.56 -11.19 -44.46
CA GLN A 178 3.96 -12.47 -44.82
C GLN A 178 4.57 -13.66 -44.07
N SER A 179 5.72 -13.44 -43.41
CA SER A 179 6.40 -14.45 -42.60
C SER A 179 6.01 -14.38 -41.13
N TYR A 180 5.98 -15.53 -40.46
CA TYR A 180 5.81 -15.64 -39.02
C TYR A 180 7.11 -15.59 -38.24
N ASN A 181 8.26 -15.50 -38.90
CA ASN A 181 9.58 -15.53 -38.28
C ASN A 181 10.19 -14.14 -38.14
N GLY A 182 10.99 -13.93 -37.09
CA GLY A 182 11.50 -12.62 -36.69
C GLY A 182 10.41 -11.67 -36.19
N LYS A 183 9.42 -12.21 -35.47
CA LYS A 183 8.21 -11.51 -35.01
C LYS A 183 7.94 -11.73 -33.52
N VAL A 184 7.14 -10.84 -32.95
CA VAL A 184 6.24 -11.20 -31.83
C VAL A 184 4.84 -11.35 -32.39
N LEU A 185 4.22 -12.51 -32.16
CA LEU A 185 2.88 -12.83 -32.61
C LEU A 185 1.89 -12.74 -31.43
N ARG A 186 0.64 -12.36 -31.71
CA ARG A 186 -0.46 -12.24 -30.75
C ARG A 186 -1.71 -12.94 -31.29
N ILE A 187 -2.20 -13.94 -30.56
CA ILE A 187 -3.38 -14.73 -30.91
C ILE A 187 -4.38 -14.83 -29.74
N ASN A 188 -5.64 -15.15 -30.04
CA ASN A 188 -6.59 -15.56 -29.01
C ASN A 188 -6.18 -16.91 -28.42
N LEU A 189 -6.58 -17.20 -27.17
CA LEU A 189 -6.30 -18.48 -26.49
C LEU A 189 -6.91 -19.72 -27.18
N LYS A 190 -7.78 -19.51 -28.18
CA LYS A 190 -8.35 -20.56 -29.04
C LYS A 190 -7.69 -20.63 -30.43
N GLY A 191 -6.63 -19.86 -30.68
CA GLY A 191 -5.88 -19.87 -31.94
C GLY A 191 -6.32 -18.84 -32.98
N THR A 192 -7.50 -18.22 -32.84
CA THR A 192 -7.99 -17.23 -33.79
C THR A 192 -7.20 -15.92 -33.71
N ILE A 193 -7.10 -15.19 -34.82
CA ILE A 193 -6.43 -13.89 -34.87
C ILE A 193 -7.35 -12.82 -34.26
N PRO A 194 -6.87 -11.97 -33.33
CA PRO A 194 -7.63 -10.84 -32.82
C PRO A 194 -7.86 -9.76 -33.89
N ASP A 195 -9.09 -9.25 -34.00
CA ASP A 195 -9.45 -8.20 -34.97
C ASP A 195 -8.74 -6.86 -34.71
N ASP A 196 -8.27 -6.66 -33.48
CA ASP A 196 -7.53 -5.47 -33.06
C ASP A 196 -6.01 -5.59 -33.23
N ASN A 197 -5.49 -6.63 -33.91
CA ASN A 197 -4.08 -6.70 -34.28
C ASN A 197 -3.69 -5.55 -35.25
N PRO A 198 -2.41 -5.10 -35.24
CA PRO A 198 -1.96 -3.97 -36.06
C PRO A 198 -2.01 -4.24 -37.56
N PHE A 199 -1.89 -5.50 -37.97
CA PHE A 199 -1.94 -5.92 -39.37
C PHE A 199 -3.22 -6.74 -39.61
N PRO A 200 -4.15 -6.27 -40.46
CA PRO A 200 -5.44 -6.93 -40.67
C PRO A 200 -5.31 -8.40 -41.05
N GLY A 201 -6.01 -9.28 -40.32
CA GLY A 201 -6.00 -10.72 -40.58
C GLY A 201 -4.66 -11.42 -40.32
N SER A 202 -3.72 -10.75 -39.65
CA SER A 202 -2.39 -11.30 -39.35
C SER A 202 -2.17 -11.45 -37.83
N PRO A 203 -1.48 -12.52 -37.38
CA PRO A 203 -1.11 -12.70 -35.98
C PRO A 203 0.03 -11.76 -35.57
N ILE A 204 0.69 -11.06 -36.50
CA ILE A 204 1.85 -10.21 -36.20
C ILE A 204 1.45 -9.06 -35.27
N TRP A 205 2.17 -8.94 -34.16
CA TRP A 205 2.06 -7.82 -33.23
C TRP A 205 3.21 -6.83 -33.41
N SER A 206 4.44 -7.33 -33.56
CA SER A 206 5.62 -6.56 -33.95
C SER A 206 6.55 -7.40 -34.83
N TYR A 207 7.48 -6.74 -35.50
CA TYR A 207 8.38 -7.33 -36.49
C TYR A 207 9.77 -6.71 -36.41
N GLY A 208 10.74 -7.23 -37.17
CA GLY A 208 12.12 -6.79 -37.10
C GLY A 208 12.88 -7.34 -35.90
N HIS A 209 12.63 -8.60 -35.52
CA HIS A 209 13.32 -9.29 -34.43
C HIS A 209 14.29 -10.35 -34.96
N ARG A 210 15.44 -10.49 -34.31
CA ARG A 210 16.45 -11.53 -34.54
C ARG A 210 16.15 -12.80 -33.78
N ASN A 211 16.22 -12.78 -32.44
CA ASN A 211 16.06 -13.99 -31.61
C ASN A 211 15.67 -13.64 -30.16
N ALA A 212 14.46 -13.13 -29.95
CA ALA A 212 13.94 -12.79 -28.62
C ALA A 212 13.67 -14.05 -27.78
N GLN A 213 14.30 -14.15 -26.59
CA GLN A 213 14.25 -15.35 -25.73
C GLN A 213 13.73 -15.09 -24.31
N GLY A 214 13.37 -13.85 -23.98
CA GLY A 214 12.69 -13.51 -22.73
C GLY A 214 11.50 -12.58 -23.00
N ILE A 215 10.39 -12.81 -22.31
CA ILE A 215 9.20 -11.97 -22.40
C ILE A 215 8.45 -11.99 -21.07
N THR A 216 8.11 -10.82 -20.53
CA THR A 216 7.43 -10.73 -19.23
C THR A 216 6.49 -9.54 -19.16
N ILE A 217 5.51 -9.62 -18.27
CA ILE A 217 4.65 -8.47 -17.96
C ILE A 217 5.32 -7.63 -16.88
N GLY A 218 5.58 -6.36 -17.19
CA GLY A 218 6.18 -5.41 -16.27
C GLY A 218 5.18 -4.71 -15.33
N PRO A 219 5.66 -3.77 -14.50
CA PRO A 219 4.88 -3.12 -13.44
C PRO A 219 3.76 -2.21 -13.93
N ASP A 220 3.75 -1.85 -15.20
CA ASP A 220 2.76 -1.00 -15.85
C ASP A 220 1.83 -1.78 -16.79
N LYS A 221 1.86 -3.12 -16.68
CA LYS A 221 1.08 -4.07 -17.49
C LYS A 221 1.50 -4.13 -18.96
N ARG A 222 2.62 -3.51 -19.33
CA ARG A 222 3.25 -3.69 -20.65
C ARG A 222 4.08 -4.95 -20.67
N ILE A 223 4.35 -5.42 -21.87
CA ILE A 223 5.28 -6.53 -22.11
C ILE A 223 6.69 -5.96 -22.32
N TYR A 224 7.66 -6.54 -21.63
CA TYR A 224 9.08 -6.27 -21.75
C TYR A 224 9.77 -7.53 -22.27
N MET A 225 10.86 -7.38 -23.02
CA MET A 225 11.56 -8.50 -23.61
C MET A 225 13.07 -8.31 -23.68
N THR A 226 13.76 -9.43 -23.83
CA THR A 226 15.20 -9.52 -24.08
C THR A 226 15.47 -10.27 -25.38
N GLU A 227 16.49 -9.81 -26.09
CA GLU A 227 16.80 -10.31 -27.42
C GLU A 227 18.31 -10.47 -27.62
N HIS A 228 18.70 -11.54 -28.33
CA HIS A 228 20.08 -11.75 -28.73
C HIS A 228 20.41 -10.94 -30.00
N GLY A 229 21.39 -10.04 -29.93
CA GLY A 229 22.02 -9.38 -31.08
C GLY A 229 23.01 -10.28 -31.80
N ASP A 230 23.64 -9.80 -32.89
CA ASP A 230 24.49 -10.64 -33.74
C ASP A 230 25.86 -10.96 -33.11
N ILE A 231 26.75 -9.97 -33.12
CA ILE A 231 28.07 -10.01 -32.45
C ILE A 231 28.11 -9.02 -31.28
N SER A 232 27.26 -8.01 -31.32
CA SER A 232 27.02 -6.95 -30.34
C SER A 232 25.52 -6.77 -30.12
N ASP A 233 25.14 -5.83 -29.26
CA ASP A 233 23.80 -5.25 -29.16
C ASP A 233 22.71 -6.26 -28.82
N ASP A 234 22.96 -7.08 -27.79
CA ASP A 234 21.84 -7.74 -27.11
C ASP A 234 20.93 -6.68 -26.50
N GLU A 235 19.63 -6.89 -26.53
CA GLU A 235 18.68 -5.80 -26.26
C GLU A 235 17.76 -6.07 -25.09
N PHE A 236 17.36 -4.99 -24.41
CA PHE A 236 16.18 -4.93 -23.54
C PHE A 236 15.18 -3.93 -24.10
N GLN A 237 13.95 -4.39 -24.31
CA GLN A 237 12.95 -3.66 -25.09
C GLN A 237 11.58 -3.63 -24.38
N VAL A 238 10.74 -2.69 -24.80
CA VAL A 238 9.32 -2.63 -24.43
C VAL A 238 8.50 -2.93 -25.67
N LEU A 239 7.57 -3.88 -25.58
CA LEU A 239 6.73 -4.28 -26.69
C LEU A 239 5.73 -3.18 -27.08
N VAL A 240 5.73 -2.79 -28.35
CA VAL A 240 4.86 -1.78 -28.93
C VAL A 240 4.05 -2.38 -30.08
N LYS A 241 2.75 -2.07 -30.10
CA LYS A 241 1.83 -2.50 -31.15
C LYS A 241 2.28 -1.98 -32.52
N GLY A 242 2.53 -2.88 -33.47
CA GLY A 242 2.94 -2.58 -34.84
C GLY A 242 4.37 -2.07 -34.97
N GLY A 243 5.19 -2.17 -33.91
CA GLY A 243 6.57 -1.69 -33.91
C GLY A 243 7.48 -2.51 -34.84
N ASN A 244 8.38 -1.82 -35.52
CA ASN A 244 9.52 -2.39 -36.22
C ASN A 244 10.76 -2.30 -35.31
N TYR A 245 11.34 -3.42 -34.93
CA TYR A 245 12.51 -3.45 -34.05
C TYR A 245 13.83 -3.42 -34.81
N GLY A 246 13.78 -3.15 -36.12
CA GLY A 246 14.94 -2.77 -36.91
C GLY A 246 15.63 -3.94 -37.60
N TRP A 247 15.80 -5.08 -36.94
CA TRP A 247 16.58 -6.19 -37.48
C TRP A 247 16.07 -6.66 -38.86
N PRO A 248 16.95 -6.92 -39.85
CA PRO A 248 18.41 -6.76 -39.80
C PRO A 248 18.91 -5.38 -40.26
N ASP A 249 18.00 -4.48 -40.62
CA ASP A 249 18.32 -3.19 -41.24
C ASP A 249 18.89 -2.19 -40.22
N ILE A 250 18.56 -2.37 -38.93
CA ILE A 250 19.11 -1.65 -37.78
C ILE A 250 19.40 -2.66 -36.66
N GLU A 251 20.60 -2.64 -36.11
CA GLU A 251 21.04 -3.47 -34.97
C GLU A 251 21.20 -2.58 -33.73
N GLY A 252 20.38 -2.78 -32.69
CA GLY A 252 20.45 -1.91 -31.51
C GLY A 252 19.92 -0.50 -31.77
N TYR A 253 20.77 0.51 -31.63
CA TYR A 253 20.40 1.89 -31.94
C TYR A 253 20.64 2.16 -33.42
N CYS A 254 19.93 3.15 -33.98
CA CYS A 254 20.34 3.70 -35.26
C CYS A 254 21.57 4.59 -35.06
N ASP A 255 22.76 4.02 -35.19
CA ASP A 255 24.02 4.76 -35.05
C ASP A 255 25.14 4.31 -36.00
N ASP A 256 24.92 3.29 -36.84
CA ASP A 256 25.85 2.91 -37.91
C ASP A 256 25.52 3.66 -39.23
N PRO A 257 26.51 4.23 -39.94
CA PRO A 257 26.31 4.85 -41.24
C PRO A 257 25.48 4.03 -42.25
N ASP A 258 25.59 2.70 -42.25
CA ASP A 258 24.85 1.82 -43.16
C ASP A 258 23.35 1.73 -42.80
N GLU A 259 22.98 2.03 -41.55
CA GLU A 259 21.61 2.00 -41.04
C GLU A 259 20.82 3.28 -41.33
N MET A 260 21.51 4.40 -41.56
CA MET A 260 20.92 5.75 -41.60
C MET A 260 19.75 5.89 -42.58
N SER A 261 19.74 5.08 -43.64
CA SER A 261 18.65 5.07 -44.63
C SER A 261 17.32 4.53 -44.08
N TYR A 262 17.35 3.75 -43.01
CA TYR A 262 16.20 3.08 -42.39
C TYR A 262 15.62 3.83 -41.18
N CYS A 263 16.41 4.68 -40.54
CA CYS A 263 16.12 5.25 -39.22
C CYS A 263 14.95 6.24 -39.18
N GLY A 264 14.59 6.82 -40.33
CA GLY A 264 13.49 7.78 -40.45
C GLY A 264 12.09 7.15 -40.41
N ASN A 265 11.97 5.82 -40.36
CA ASN A 265 10.68 5.16 -40.34
C ASN A 265 9.99 5.34 -38.96
N PRO A 266 8.79 5.96 -38.88
CA PRO A 266 8.09 6.20 -37.62
C PRO A 266 7.61 4.92 -36.92
N ALA A 267 7.60 3.78 -37.61
CA ALA A 267 7.33 2.49 -37.00
C ALA A 267 8.52 1.94 -36.21
N ASN A 268 9.73 2.47 -36.39
CA ASN A 268 10.92 1.98 -35.71
C ASN A 268 10.83 2.18 -34.21
N VAL A 269 11.19 1.13 -33.47
CA VAL A 269 11.23 1.09 -32.02
C VAL A 269 12.63 0.71 -31.59
N TYR A 270 13.36 1.67 -31.04
CA TYR A 270 14.71 1.44 -30.53
C TYR A 270 14.68 0.77 -29.14
N PRO A 271 15.69 -0.07 -28.84
CA PRO A 271 15.84 -0.71 -27.54
C PRO A 271 15.97 0.34 -26.43
N LYS A 272 15.64 -0.07 -25.21
CA LYS A 272 15.78 0.78 -24.02
C LYS A 272 17.14 0.64 -23.38
N TYR A 273 17.81 -0.46 -23.70
CA TYR A 273 19.16 -0.75 -23.29
C TYR A 273 19.75 -1.78 -24.24
N ILE A 274 21.07 -1.68 -24.45
CA ILE A 274 21.85 -2.62 -25.24
C ILE A 274 23.05 -3.10 -24.43
N TRP A 275 23.50 -4.31 -24.68
CA TRP A 275 24.75 -4.84 -24.13
C TRP A 275 25.72 -5.22 -25.24
N THR A 276 26.90 -4.59 -25.19
CA THR A 276 28.01 -4.85 -26.11
C THR A 276 29.31 -5.05 -25.30
N PRO A 277 30.00 -6.20 -25.44
CA PRO A 277 29.67 -7.37 -26.26
C PRO A 277 28.45 -8.15 -25.75
N THR A 278 27.91 -9.06 -26.58
CA THR A 278 26.72 -9.87 -26.24
C THR A 278 26.89 -10.62 -24.91
N ILE A 279 25.86 -10.61 -24.08
CA ILE A 279 25.65 -11.36 -22.83
C ILE A 279 24.81 -12.65 -23.03
N ALA A 280 24.16 -12.79 -24.19
CA ALA A 280 23.15 -13.79 -24.53
C ALA A 280 22.02 -13.85 -23.48
N PRO A 281 21.16 -12.81 -23.40
CA PRO A 281 20.08 -12.76 -22.41
C PRO A 281 18.99 -13.78 -22.77
N SER A 282 18.58 -14.57 -21.80
CA SER A 282 17.48 -15.52 -21.96
C SER A 282 16.20 -14.96 -21.34
N ASP A 283 15.62 -15.61 -20.32
CA ASP A 283 14.40 -15.11 -19.71
C ASP A 283 14.62 -13.91 -18.78
N LEU A 284 13.53 -13.20 -18.50
CA LEU A 284 13.47 -12.12 -17.53
C LEU A 284 12.17 -12.16 -16.72
N ILE A 285 12.26 -11.76 -15.46
CA ILE A 285 11.10 -11.51 -14.59
C ILE A 285 11.11 -10.07 -14.11
N TYR A 286 9.93 -9.53 -13.80
CA TYR A 286 9.83 -8.34 -12.95
C TYR A 286 9.63 -8.77 -11.49
N TYR A 287 10.62 -8.46 -10.63
CA TYR A 287 10.60 -8.83 -9.22
C TYR A 287 10.20 -7.63 -8.36
N ASP A 288 8.99 -7.64 -7.82
CA ASP A 288 8.50 -6.66 -6.83
C ASP A 288 8.10 -7.34 -5.53
N HIS A 289 9.05 -8.09 -4.99
CA HIS A 289 8.91 -8.74 -3.69
C HIS A 289 10.00 -8.24 -2.75
N SER A 290 9.70 -8.20 -1.46
CA SER A 290 10.59 -7.61 -0.47
C SER A 290 11.62 -8.60 0.10
N ALA A 291 11.45 -9.90 -0.17
CA ALA A 291 12.37 -10.96 0.27
C ALA A 291 13.81 -10.77 -0.23
N ILE A 292 14.00 -10.18 -1.40
CA ILE A 292 15.32 -9.86 -1.93
C ILE A 292 15.33 -8.37 -2.30
N PRO A 293 15.65 -7.47 -1.34
CA PRO A 293 15.61 -6.02 -1.53
C PRO A 293 16.44 -5.53 -2.72
N GLU A 294 17.58 -6.15 -3.00
CA GLU A 294 18.46 -5.85 -4.13
C GLU A 294 17.74 -6.02 -5.48
N PHE A 295 16.77 -6.93 -5.54
CA PHE A 295 15.97 -7.23 -6.73
C PHE A 295 14.63 -6.51 -6.77
N LYS A 296 14.18 -5.95 -5.63
CA LYS A 296 12.86 -5.32 -5.51
C LYS A 296 12.71 -4.14 -6.49
N ASN A 297 11.61 -4.14 -7.24
CA ASN A 297 11.28 -3.18 -8.30
C ASN A 297 12.31 -3.17 -9.45
N ARG A 298 12.77 -4.35 -9.87
CA ARG A 298 13.71 -4.51 -10.99
C ARG A 298 13.30 -5.64 -11.91
N PHE A 299 13.73 -5.54 -13.15
CA PHE A 299 13.82 -6.70 -14.02
C PHE A 299 15.04 -7.51 -13.65
N ILE A 300 14.88 -8.82 -13.47
CA ILE A 300 15.98 -9.75 -13.25
C ILE A 300 16.14 -10.59 -14.50
N ILE A 301 17.28 -10.46 -15.16
CA ILE A 301 17.56 -11.06 -16.46
C ILE A 301 18.55 -12.19 -16.28
N ALA A 302 18.19 -13.38 -16.76
CA ALA A 302 19.09 -14.53 -16.85
C ALA A 302 20.00 -14.40 -18.07
N THR A 303 21.27 -14.77 -17.91
CA THR A 303 22.23 -14.73 -19.03
C THR A 303 22.90 -16.07 -19.27
N LEU A 304 23.00 -16.41 -20.55
CA LEU A 304 23.61 -17.65 -21.00
C LEU A 304 25.12 -17.49 -21.15
N LYS A 305 25.61 -16.47 -21.85
CA LYS A 305 27.05 -16.35 -22.18
C LYS A 305 27.85 -15.85 -20.98
N THR A 306 27.35 -14.82 -20.30
CA THR A 306 28.02 -14.23 -19.12
C THR A 306 27.75 -14.93 -17.80
N LYS A 307 26.80 -15.89 -17.76
CA LYS A 307 26.57 -16.75 -16.58
C LYS A 307 26.31 -15.95 -15.29
N LYS A 308 25.49 -14.91 -15.39
CA LYS A 308 25.14 -13.98 -14.31
C LYS A 308 23.64 -13.64 -14.34
N LEU A 309 23.14 -13.11 -13.23
CA LEU A 309 21.86 -12.39 -13.17
C LEU A 309 22.13 -10.89 -13.28
N ILE A 310 21.33 -10.19 -14.08
CA ILE A 310 21.36 -8.72 -14.18
C ILE A 310 20.11 -8.15 -13.52
N ALA A 311 20.28 -7.29 -12.52
CA ALA A 311 19.20 -6.59 -11.84
C ALA A 311 19.03 -5.17 -12.40
N LEU A 312 18.14 -5.03 -13.37
CA LEU A 312 17.92 -3.82 -14.15
C LEU A 312 16.75 -3.00 -13.60
N LYS A 313 17.05 -1.81 -13.06
CA LYS A 313 16.04 -0.84 -12.63
C LYS A 313 15.70 0.09 -13.79
N SER A 314 14.42 0.14 -14.14
CA SER A 314 13.91 0.95 -15.24
C SER A 314 12.78 1.88 -14.78
N SER A 315 12.62 3.03 -15.42
CA SER A 315 11.38 3.81 -15.29
C SER A 315 10.22 3.08 -16.00
N LYS A 316 8.97 3.47 -15.71
CA LYS A 316 7.79 2.80 -16.28
C LYS A 316 7.41 3.40 -17.64
N GLY A 317 6.71 2.64 -18.48
CA GLY A 317 6.12 3.11 -19.73
C GLY A 317 6.93 2.78 -20.99
N ALA A 318 6.36 3.13 -22.15
CA ALA A 318 6.95 2.87 -23.48
C ALA A 318 8.27 3.62 -23.73
N GLN A 319 8.54 4.67 -22.96
CA GLN A 319 9.79 5.46 -22.99
C GLN A 319 10.63 5.18 -21.74
N SER A 320 10.56 3.95 -21.22
CA SER A 320 11.31 3.54 -20.04
C SER A 320 12.80 3.79 -20.23
N GLN A 321 13.43 4.39 -19.23
CA GLN A 321 14.86 4.67 -19.17
C GLN A 321 15.49 3.77 -18.12
N ILE A 322 16.68 3.25 -18.42
CA ILE A 322 17.45 2.51 -17.43
C ILE A 322 18.03 3.49 -16.41
N LEU A 323 17.72 3.23 -15.14
CA LEU A 323 18.13 4.06 -14.02
C LEU A 323 19.36 3.47 -13.32
N ASN A 324 19.46 2.14 -13.28
CA ASN A 324 20.57 1.45 -12.66
C ASN A 324 20.63 -0.03 -13.11
N GLU A 325 21.85 -0.54 -13.29
CA GLU A 325 22.16 -1.94 -13.50
C GLU A 325 23.09 -2.44 -12.37
N ARG A 326 22.95 -3.72 -12.01
CA ARG A 326 23.83 -4.44 -11.09
C ARG A 326 23.92 -5.91 -11.53
N ASP A 327 25.13 -6.44 -11.51
CA ASP A 327 25.42 -7.84 -11.84
C ASP A 327 25.55 -8.67 -10.56
N TYR A 328 25.00 -9.88 -10.58
CA TYR A 328 25.10 -10.83 -9.46
C TYR A 328 25.36 -12.25 -9.97
N LEU A 329 26.02 -13.06 -9.12
CA LEU A 329 26.26 -14.50 -9.34
C LEU A 329 27.09 -14.85 -10.58
N GLU A 330 27.92 -13.92 -11.05
CA GLU A 330 28.73 -14.11 -12.25
C GLU A 330 29.68 -15.31 -12.12
N ASN A 331 29.57 -16.24 -13.08
CA ASN A 331 30.33 -17.48 -13.15
C ASN A 331 30.16 -18.42 -11.93
N ASN A 332 29.21 -18.15 -11.03
CA ASN A 332 28.99 -18.98 -9.84
C ASN A 332 28.15 -20.23 -10.12
N LEU A 333 27.12 -20.11 -10.97
CA LEU A 333 26.13 -21.18 -11.21
C LEU A 333 26.25 -21.84 -12.59
N GLY A 334 26.92 -21.18 -13.54
CA GLY A 334 26.92 -21.59 -14.95
C GLY A 334 25.90 -20.80 -15.78
N ARG A 335 25.56 -21.32 -16.95
CA ARG A 335 24.64 -20.68 -17.90
C ARG A 335 23.22 -20.72 -17.32
N ILE A 336 22.60 -19.56 -17.16
CA ILE A 336 21.25 -19.44 -16.60
C ILE A 336 20.30 -19.29 -17.79
N ARG A 337 19.37 -20.23 -17.95
CA ARG A 337 18.41 -20.26 -19.06
C ARG A 337 17.11 -19.60 -18.68
N ASP A 338 16.60 -19.90 -17.50
CA ASP A 338 15.29 -19.41 -17.09
C ASP A 338 15.26 -19.06 -15.61
N ILE A 339 14.34 -18.18 -15.25
CA ILE A 339 14.13 -17.62 -13.93
C ILE A 339 12.64 -17.48 -13.64
N CYS A 340 12.21 -17.99 -12.49
CA CYS A 340 10.88 -17.68 -11.95
C CYS A 340 10.97 -17.41 -10.44
N PHE A 341 9.88 -16.94 -9.84
CA PHE A 341 9.82 -16.74 -8.39
C PHE A 341 8.48 -17.18 -7.81
N SER A 342 8.50 -17.61 -6.56
CA SER A 342 7.30 -18.01 -5.81
C SER A 342 6.61 -16.82 -5.12
N PRO A 343 5.35 -16.96 -4.69
CA PRO A 343 4.62 -15.93 -3.94
C PRO A 343 5.24 -15.51 -2.60
N ASP A 344 6.20 -16.28 -2.07
CA ASP A 344 6.98 -15.93 -0.87
C ASP A 344 8.36 -15.33 -1.20
N GLY A 345 8.64 -15.08 -2.48
CA GLY A 345 9.82 -14.34 -2.93
C GLY A 345 11.08 -15.16 -3.17
N ARG A 346 11.02 -16.50 -3.07
CA ARG A 346 12.13 -17.36 -3.47
C ARG A 346 12.29 -17.34 -4.99
N ILE A 347 13.52 -17.34 -5.47
CA ILE A 347 13.84 -17.38 -6.89
C ILE A 347 14.26 -18.80 -7.25
N TYR A 348 13.85 -19.27 -8.43
CA TYR A 348 14.26 -20.54 -9.01
C TYR A 348 14.92 -20.30 -10.36
N LEU A 349 16.04 -20.97 -10.59
CA LEU A 349 16.86 -20.83 -11.79
C LEU A 349 17.00 -22.17 -12.50
N ALA A 350 16.74 -22.20 -13.80
CA ALA A 350 17.05 -23.34 -14.67
C ALA A 350 18.45 -23.16 -15.26
N LEU A 351 19.35 -24.12 -15.02
CA LEU A 351 20.75 -24.04 -15.43
C LEU A 351 21.04 -24.94 -16.64
N ASN A 352 21.87 -24.48 -17.57
CA ASN A 352 22.27 -25.19 -18.80
C ASN A 352 23.77 -25.57 -18.78
N GLY A 353 24.34 -25.78 -17.58
CA GLY A 353 25.73 -26.20 -17.42
C GLY A 353 26.74 -25.10 -17.72
N GLN A 354 27.94 -25.47 -18.16
CA GLN A 354 29.06 -24.53 -18.33
C GLN A 354 29.30 -24.10 -19.78
N THR A 355 28.79 -24.83 -20.75
CA THR A 355 29.10 -24.69 -22.19
C THR A 355 27.84 -24.50 -23.01
N TYR A 356 27.96 -23.88 -24.18
CA TYR A 356 26.85 -23.74 -25.12
C TYR A 356 26.31 -25.10 -25.58
N PHE A 357 27.21 -26.02 -25.93
CA PHE A 357 26.86 -27.37 -26.33
C PHE A 357 26.39 -28.20 -25.14
N ASN A 358 25.38 -29.05 -25.39
CA ASN A 358 24.95 -30.08 -24.45
C ASN A 358 25.97 -31.22 -24.42
N SER A 359 27.10 -30.99 -23.75
CA SER A 359 28.17 -32.00 -23.64
C SER A 359 27.87 -33.09 -22.61
N ASN A 360 26.91 -32.86 -21.71
CA ASN A 360 26.55 -33.76 -20.61
C ASN A 360 25.02 -33.78 -20.42
N PRO A 361 24.27 -34.54 -21.25
CA PRO A 361 22.82 -34.64 -21.11
C PRO A 361 22.43 -35.20 -19.74
N PHE A 362 21.22 -34.87 -19.27
CA PHE A 362 20.69 -35.31 -17.96
C PHE A 362 21.53 -34.90 -16.74
N THR A 363 22.33 -33.82 -16.84
CA THR A 363 23.10 -33.28 -15.71
C THR A 363 22.63 -31.91 -15.23
N HIS A 364 21.66 -31.31 -15.93
CA HIS A 364 21.19 -29.97 -15.65
C HIS A 364 20.29 -29.93 -14.42
N THR A 365 20.22 -28.75 -13.80
CA THR A 365 19.61 -28.58 -12.48
C THR A 365 18.67 -27.38 -12.44
N ILE A 366 17.76 -27.43 -11.48
CA ILE A 366 17.04 -26.27 -10.97
C ILE A 366 17.58 -25.92 -9.59
N VAL A 367 17.92 -24.66 -9.40
CA VAL A 367 18.46 -24.11 -8.15
C VAL A 367 17.49 -23.11 -7.55
N GLU A 368 17.22 -23.22 -6.25
CA GLU A 368 16.51 -22.23 -5.44
C GLU A 368 17.50 -21.24 -4.82
N LEU A 369 17.16 -19.96 -4.86
CA LEU A 369 17.76 -18.88 -4.09
C LEU A 369 16.73 -18.36 -3.08
N LYS A 370 17.07 -18.44 -1.79
CA LYS A 370 16.19 -18.06 -0.68
C LYS A 370 16.92 -17.14 0.29
N ASN A 371 16.32 -15.99 0.59
CA ASN A 371 16.70 -15.23 1.77
C ASN A 371 16.03 -15.88 3.00
N SER A 372 16.80 -16.59 3.83
CA SER A 372 16.25 -17.22 5.04
C SER A 372 15.96 -16.25 6.17
N ASP A 373 16.49 -15.03 6.11
CA ASP A 373 16.19 -13.96 7.07
C ASP A 373 14.89 -13.21 6.72
N TYR A 374 14.31 -13.47 5.55
CA TYR A 374 13.02 -12.89 5.18
C TYR A 374 11.86 -13.63 5.87
N GLU A 375 11.12 -12.89 6.70
CA GLU A 375 9.88 -13.35 7.29
C GLU A 375 8.70 -12.56 6.73
N LYS A 376 7.74 -13.27 6.13
CA LYS A 376 6.51 -12.66 5.62
C LYS A 376 5.71 -12.08 6.79
N CYS A 377 5.48 -10.78 6.77
CA CYS A 377 4.70 -10.14 7.82
C CYS A 377 3.26 -10.65 7.85
N ARG A 378 2.78 -11.05 9.03
CA ARG A 378 1.33 -11.25 9.26
C ARG A 378 0.66 -9.89 9.38
N PRO A 379 -0.45 -9.63 8.67
CA PRO A 379 -1.19 -8.38 8.84
C PRO A 379 -1.71 -8.30 10.28
N VAL A 380 -1.71 -7.11 10.88
CA VAL A 380 -2.27 -6.96 12.23
C VAL A 380 -3.79 -7.12 12.22
N GLU A 381 -4.32 -7.67 13.30
CA GLU A 381 -5.76 -7.85 13.52
C GLU A 381 -6.24 -6.98 14.70
N GLY A 382 -7.51 -7.09 15.06
CA GLY A 382 -8.04 -6.43 16.26
C GLY A 382 -8.03 -4.90 16.23
N LEU A 383 -8.12 -4.29 15.04
CA LEU A 383 -8.19 -2.83 14.93
C LEU A 383 -9.33 -2.29 15.81
N LYS A 384 -8.99 -1.36 16.70
CA LYS A 384 -9.92 -0.75 17.66
C LYS A 384 -9.66 0.74 17.77
N VAL A 385 -10.73 1.52 17.89
CA VAL A 385 -10.69 2.96 18.12
C VAL A 385 -11.34 3.27 19.46
N ASP A 386 -10.54 3.71 20.42
CA ASP A 386 -11.04 4.15 21.72
C ASP A 386 -11.10 5.69 21.76
N PRO A 387 -12.28 6.31 21.93
CA PRO A 387 -12.38 7.76 22.05
C PRO A 387 -11.74 8.27 23.34
N LEU A 388 -10.91 9.32 23.23
CA LEU A 388 -10.32 10.00 24.38
C LEU A 388 -10.98 11.37 24.64
N SER A 389 -11.45 12.03 23.58
CA SER A 389 -12.25 13.27 23.61
C SER A 389 -12.98 13.44 22.27
N PHE A 390 -13.80 14.49 22.11
CA PHE A 390 -14.36 14.85 20.80
C PHE A 390 -13.34 15.34 19.77
N SER A 391 -12.06 15.38 20.11
CA SER A 391 -10.98 15.75 19.17
C SER A 391 -9.78 14.81 19.21
N SER A 392 -9.88 13.68 19.94
CA SER A 392 -8.78 12.74 20.05
C SER A 392 -9.25 11.31 20.27
N VAL A 393 -8.49 10.36 19.71
CA VAL A 393 -8.73 8.92 19.84
C VAL A 393 -7.42 8.19 20.10
N LYS A 394 -7.51 7.00 20.70
CA LYS A 394 -6.43 6.02 20.75
C LYS A 394 -6.75 4.89 19.77
N LEU A 395 -5.93 4.80 18.73
CA LEU A 395 -5.93 3.68 17.80
C LEU A 395 -5.17 2.51 18.43
N GLN A 396 -5.72 1.30 18.36
CA GLN A 396 -5.15 0.09 18.94
C GLN A 396 -5.31 -1.09 17.99
N TRP A 397 -4.44 -2.08 18.12
CA TRP A 397 -4.46 -3.32 17.36
C TRP A 397 -3.83 -4.46 18.16
N ASP A 398 -4.00 -5.69 17.71
CA ASP A 398 -3.32 -6.83 18.33
C ASP A 398 -1.85 -6.84 17.92
N ALA A 399 -0.96 -7.10 18.88
CA ALA A 399 0.47 -7.20 18.59
C ALA A 399 0.73 -8.40 17.66
N SER A 400 1.45 -8.15 16.56
CA SER A 400 1.88 -9.22 15.66
C SER A 400 3.19 -9.82 16.20
N PRO A 401 3.30 -11.15 16.38
CA PRO A 401 4.49 -11.81 16.94
C PRO A 401 5.77 -11.51 16.15
N ASP A 402 5.63 -11.34 14.84
CA ASP A 402 6.74 -11.23 13.88
C ASP A 402 7.08 -9.75 13.57
N ALA A 403 6.33 -8.80 14.15
CA ALA A 403 6.51 -7.38 13.88
C ALA A 403 7.56 -6.74 14.80
N ILE A 404 8.54 -6.08 14.18
CA ILE A 404 9.56 -5.27 14.87
C ILE A 404 9.12 -3.81 15.06
N ASP A 405 8.17 -3.33 14.25
CA ASP A 405 7.60 -1.97 14.32
C ASP A 405 6.21 -1.96 13.64
N TYR A 406 5.49 -0.85 13.71
CA TYR A 406 4.20 -0.66 13.03
C TYR A 406 4.14 0.65 12.25
N LEU A 407 3.61 0.59 11.03
CA LEU A 407 3.35 1.76 10.18
C LEU A 407 1.85 2.04 10.13
N ILE A 408 1.39 3.05 10.85
CA ILE A 408 0.02 3.54 10.78
C ILE A 408 -0.10 4.42 9.54
N LYS A 409 -1.13 4.19 8.72
CA LYS A 409 -1.57 5.19 7.74
C LYS A 409 -3.02 5.57 7.96
N GLY A 410 -3.29 6.86 7.95
CA GLY A 410 -4.61 7.43 8.15
C GLY A 410 -4.88 8.61 7.23
N LYS A 411 -6.15 8.87 6.94
CA LYS A 411 -6.60 10.08 6.27
C LYS A 411 -8.03 10.44 6.68
N GLN A 412 -8.37 11.72 6.55
CA GLN A 412 -9.76 12.15 6.45
C GLN A 412 -10.34 11.73 5.09
N GLU A 413 -11.61 11.37 5.02
CA GLU A 413 -12.29 11.06 3.76
C GLU A 413 -12.18 12.25 2.79
N GLY A 414 -11.70 11.99 1.57
CA GLY A 414 -11.36 13.03 0.58
C GLY A 414 -9.97 13.68 0.74
N GLY A 415 -9.23 13.38 1.81
CA GLY A 415 -7.88 13.92 2.06
C GLY A 415 -6.72 13.03 1.57
N ASN A 416 -5.49 13.48 1.86
CA ASN A 416 -4.24 12.76 1.59
C ASN A 416 -3.88 11.80 2.73
N TRP A 417 -3.14 10.73 2.40
CA TRP A 417 -2.61 9.79 3.40
C TRP A 417 -1.47 10.40 4.21
N ILE A 418 -1.53 10.19 5.52
CA ILE A 418 -0.48 10.51 6.49
C ILE A 418 0.04 9.19 7.06
N PHE A 419 1.35 9.12 7.27
CA PHE A 419 2.06 7.92 7.73
C PHE A 419 2.79 8.22 9.04
N VAL A 420 2.67 7.33 10.03
CA VAL A 420 3.34 7.46 11.33
C VAL A 420 3.80 6.08 11.82
N ASN A 421 5.00 6.01 12.37
CA ASN A 421 5.50 4.78 12.99
C ASN A 421 5.07 4.68 14.46
N SER A 422 4.89 3.46 14.96
CA SER A 422 4.71 3.19 16.39
C SER A 422 5.38 1.87 16.74
N ASN A 423 6.24 1.89 17.75
CA ASN A 423 6.88 0.70 18.30
C ASN A 423 6.00 -0.06 19.31
N THR A 424 4.75 0.35 19.50
CA THR A 424 3.77 -0.31 20.36
C THR A 424 2.47 -0.55 19.59
N PRO A 425 1.62 -1.51 20.00
CA PRO A 425 0.38 -1.80 19.29
C PRO A 425 -0.74 -0.76 19.54
N SER A 426 -0.36 0.50 19.66
CA SER A 426 -1.27 1.63 19.81
C SER A 426 -0.67 2.93 19.34
N PHE A 427 -1.52 3.89 19.00
CA PHE A 427 -1.13 5.25 18.65
C PHE A 427 -2.24 6.25 18.99
N GLN A 428 -1.90 7.38 19.62
CA GLN A 428 -2.87 8.43 19.94
C GLN A 428 -2.88 9.51 18.85
N VAL A 429 -4.08 9.85 18.38
CA VAL A 429 -4.31 10.91 17.40
C VAL A 429 -5.08 12.04 18.05
N ASN A 430 -4.64 13.28 17.85
CA ASN A 430 -5.23 14.49 18.41
C ASN A 430 -5.68 15.45 17.30
N ALA A 431 -6.38 16.53 17.68
CA ALA A 431 -6.85 17.60 16.79
C ALA A 431 -7.73 17.12 15.62
N LEU A 432 -8.61 16.15 15.89
CA LEU A 432 -9.56 15.61 14.93
C LEU A 432 -10.88 16.40 14.92
N ASP A 433 -11.53 16.48 13.75
CA ASP A 433 -12.89 16.98 13.60
C ASP A 433 -13.88 15.83 13.90
N PRO A 434 -14.75 15.95 14.92
CA PRO A 434 -15.64 14.87 15.31
C PRO A 434 -16.67 14.48 14.25
N LYS A 435 -16.97 15.36 13.28
CA LYS A 435 -17.91 15.10 12.18
C LYS A 435 -17.25 14.52 10.94
N ALA A 436 -15.92 14.59 10.87
CA ALA A 436 -15.19 14.03 9.75
C ALA A 436 -15.10 12.50 9.89
N LYS A 437 -15.25 11.81 8.75
CA LYS A 437 -14.99 10.38 8.66
C LYS A 437 -13.49 10.16 8.37
N TYR A 438 -12.87 9.29 9.16
CA TYR A 438 -11.47 8.93 9.02
C TYR A 438 -11.33 7.49 8.54
N ILE A 439 -10.34 7.27 7.66
CA ILE A 439 -10.01 5.97 7.08
C ILE A 439 -8.58 5.66 7.50
N TRP A 440 -8.35 4.49 8.09
CA TRP A 440 -7.04 4.11 8.59
C TRP A 440 -6.76 2.62 8.44
N LYS A 441 -5.47 2.26 8.52
CA LYS A 441 -4.99 0.88 8.67
C LYS A 441 -3.56 0.89 9.19
N VAL A 442 -3.10 -0.28 9.63
CA VAL A 442 -1.79 -0.45 10.25
C VAL A 442 -1.02 -1.53 9.52
N GLY A 443 0.23 -1.26 9.19
CA GLY A 443 1.18 -2.24 8.69
C GLY A 443 2.00 -2.80 9.83
N SER A 444 2.06 -4.12 9.98
CA SER A 444 3.16 -4.75 10.71
C SER A 444 4.42 -4.61 9.87
N ILE A 445 5.52 -4.15 10.47
CA ILE A 445 6.83 -4.08 9.84
C ILE A 445 7.66 -5.22 10.40
N CYS A 446 8.24 -6.04 9.53
CA CYS A 446 9.12 -7.16 9.84
C CYS A 446 10.41 -6.98 9.03
N ILE A 447 11.39 -7.85 9.22
CA ILE A 447 12.66 -7.76 8.49
C ILE A 447 12.38 -7.88 6.98
N GLY A 448 12.55 -6.74 6.29
CA GLY A 448 12.34 -6.66 4.85
C GLY A 448 10.89 -6.77 4.39
N ASP A 449 9.85 -6.62 5.24
CA ASP A 449 8.45 -6.63 4.77
C ASP A 449 7.55 -5.64 5.53
N THR A 450 6.41 -5.29 4.93
CA THR A 450 5.35 -4.56 5.62
C THR A 450 3.98 -5.02 5.14
N ASN A 451 3.18 -5.61 6.03
CA ASN A 451 1.86 -6.12 5.68
C ASN A 451 0.74 -5.34 6.38
N PHE A 452 -0.13 -4.72 5.59
CA PHE A 452 -1.21 -3.89 6.10
C PHE A 452 -2.45 -4.70 6.45
N SER A 453 -3.06 -4.37 7.58
CA SER A 453 -4.39 -4.81 7.96
C SER A 453 -5.46 -4.38 6.95
N LYS A 454 -6.65 -4.96 7.10
CA LYS A 454 -7.86 -4.46 6.42
C LYS A 454 -8.10 -3.00 6.84
N THR A 455 -8.66 -2.22 5.91
CA THR A 455 -9.04 -0.84 6.20
C THR A 455 -10.17 -0.79 7.22
N ASP A 456 -10.04 0.10 8.20
CA ASP A 456 -11.08 0.44 9.15
C ASP A 456 -11.43 1.93 9.07
N THR A 457 -12.61 2.30 9.55
CA THR A 457 -13.11 3.67 9.50
C THR A 457 -13.80 4.07 10.80
N PHE A 458 -13.63 5.31 11.22
CA PHE A 458 -14.32 5.85 12.38
C PHE A 458 -14.71 7.31 12.19
N GLN A 459 -15.66 7.76 13.01
CA GLN A 459 -16.10 9.14 13.12
C GLN A 459 -16.46 9.36 14.59
N ILE A 460 -15.86 10.37 15.23
CA ILE A 460 -15.85 10.46 16.70
C ILE A 460 -17.25 10.69 17.27
N GLU A 461 -18.12 11.43 16.58
CA GLU A 461 -19.50 11.63 17.04
C GLU A 461 -20.35 10.35 17.07
N ASN A 462 -19.93 9.31 16.34
CA ASN A 462 -20.57 7.99 16.42
C ASN A 462 -20.00 7.14 17.58
N LEU A 463 -18.86 7.54 18.15
CA LEU A 463 -18.19 6.84 19.26
C LEU A 463 -18.53 7.46 20.63
N ILE A 464 -18.78 8.78 20.68
CA ILE A 464 -19.12 9.51 21.90
C ILE A 464 -20.42 10.30 21.69
N GLU A 465 -21.36 10.10 22.61
CA GLU A 465 -22.59 10.91 22.66
C GLU A 465 -22.36 12.21 23.45
N CYS A 466 -22.74 13.36 22.88
CA CYS A 466 -22.68 14.65 23.56
C CYS A 466 -23.86 14.80 24.53
N ARG A 467 -23.64 14.50 25.82
CA ARG A 467 -24.71 14.43 26.83
C ARG A 467 -24.98 15.76 27.55
N PRO A 468 -26.25 16.04 27.92
CA PRO A 468 -26.59 17.16 28.80
C PRO A 468 -25.94 16.99 30.19
N PRO A 469 -25.59 18.09 30.88
CA PRO A 469 -25.17 18.03 32.28
C PRO A 469 -26.29 17.47 33.18
N ALA A 470 -25.91 16.63 34.15
CA ALA A 470 -26.84 15.99 35.08
C ALA A 470 -26.85 16.68 36.44
N ASN A 471 -27.82 16.34 37.31
CA ASN A 471 -27.93 16.83 38.69
C ASN A 471 -27.78 18.36 38.78
N VAL A 472 -28.68 19.12 38.16
CA VAL A 472 -28.67 20.59 38.21
C VAL A 472 -29.36 21.11 39.46
N TRP A 473 -28.67 21.92 40.28
CA TRP A 473 -29.23 22.51 41.50
C TRP A 473 -28.69 23.91 41.79
N THR A 474 -29.44 24.68 42.57
CA THR A 474 -29.03 26.02 43.03
C THR A 474 -28.70 25.98 44.52
N SER A 475 -27.67 26.71 44.94
CA SER A 475 -27.27 26.89 46.35
C SER A 475 -26.83 28.33 46.61
N ASN A 476 -26.57 28.68 47.87
CA ASN A 476 -26.07 30.01 48.29
C ASN A 476 -26.90 31.19 47.75
N ILE A 477 -28.23 31.09 47.84
CA ILE A 477 -29.15 32.11 47.32
C ILE A 477 -29.23 33.27 48.33
N SER A 478 -29.00 34.49 47.85
CA SER A 478 -29.14 35.73 48.61
C SER A 478 -30.18 36.66 47.96
N GLY A 479 -30.27 37.91 48.43
CA GLY A 479 -31.10 38.92 47.77
C GLY A 479 -30.59 39.32 46.38
N ASN A 480 -29.30 39.14 46.06
CA ASN A 480 -28.70 39.62 44.81
C ASN A 480 -27.81 38.61 44.08
N SER A 481 -27.72 37.37 44.55
CA SER A 481 -26.84 36.35 43.97
C SER A 481 -27.34 34.93 44.24
N ALA A 482 -26.87 33.98 43.43
CA ALA A 482 -27.08 32.55 43.63
C ALA A 482 -25.96 31.73 42.96
N LYS A 483 -25.64 30.56 43.50
CA LYS A 483 -24.69 29.61 42.89
C LYS A 483 -25.44 28.51 42.14
N LEU A 484 -25.22 28.42 40.84
CA LEU A 484 -25.76 27.39 39.95
C LEU A 484 -24.76 26.22 39.90
N ASN A 485 -25.20 24.98 40.10
CA ASN A 485 -24.31 23.81 40.17
C ASN A 485 -24.86 22.66 39.32
N TRP A 486 -23.96 21.84 38.76
CA TRP A 486 -24.31 20.63 38.01
C TRP A 486 -23.26 19.53 38.22
N ALA A 487 -23.53 18.31 37.77
CA ALA A 487 -22.53 17.26 37.63
C ALA A 487 -21.81 17.42 36.27
N ALA A 488 -20.48 17.38 36.28
CA ALA A 488 -19.68 17.46 35.06
C ALA A 488 -19.96 16.25 34.15
N ALA A 489 -20.11 16.50 32.85
CA ALA A 489 -20.27 15.46 31.85
C ALA A 489 -18.90 15.05 31.27
N ASN A 490 -18.75 13.77 30.93
CA ASN A 490 -17.53 13.22 30.35
C ASN A 490 -17.29 13.81 28.95
N TYR A 491 -16.01 14.01 28.59
CA TYR A 491 -15.59 14.48 27.25
C TYR A 491 -16.11 15.86 26.84
N VAL A 492 -16.57 16.68 27.79
CA VAL A 492 -17.12 18.01 27.50
C VAL A 492 -16.01 19.05 27.42
N HIS A 493 -15.98 19.88 26.38
CA HIS A 493 -15.01 20.98 26.29
C HIS A 493 -15.33 22.11 27.27
N THR A 494 -16.60 22.53 27.34
CA THR A 494 -17.08 23.52 28.30
C THR A 494 -18.62 23.53 28.40
N TYR A 495 -19.22 24.47 29.13
CA TYR A 495 -20.65 24.60 29.33
C TYR A 495 -21.20 25.96 28.86
N ARG A 496 -22.48 25.95 28.47
CA ARG A 496 -23.27 27.16 28.21
C ARG A 496 -24.49 27.18 29.10
N ILE A 497 -24.65 28.26 29.86
CA ILE A 497 -25.79 28.46 30.77
C ILE A 497 -26.81 29.39 30.11
N TYR A 498 -28.07 29.03 30.27
CA TYR A 498 -29.25 29.80 29.89
C TYR A 498 -30.00 30.16 31.17
N GLY A 499 -30.28 31.44 31.40
CA GLY A 499 -31.06 31.91 32.53
C GLY A 499 -32.08 32.96 32.11
N GLN A 500 -33.25 32.98 32.74
CA GLN A 500 -34.29 33.98 32.49
C GLN A 500 -35.04 34.31 33.79
N ILE A 501 -35.69 35.48 33.82
CA ILE A 501 -36.71 35.76 34.85
C ILE A 501 -37.93 34.87 34.54
N ALA A 502 -38.49 34.22 35.56
CA ALA A 502 -39.64 33.36 35.37
C ALA A 502 -40.84 34.18 34.86
N GLY A 503 -41.25 33.92 33.61
CA GLY A 503 -42.34 34.65 32.93
C GLY A 503 -41.89 35.76 31.97
N ASP A 504 -40.58 36.03 31.85
CA ASP A 504 -40.02 37.00 30.90
C ASP A 504 -39.28 36.26 29.75
N PRO A 505 -39.46 36.64 28.47
CA PRO A 505 -38.73 36.05 27.35
C PRO A 505 -37.22 36.35 27.30
N GLY A 506 -36.66 37.19 28.17
CA GLY A 506 -35.23 37.53 28.18
C GLY A 506 -34.30 36.37 28.63
N ILE A 507 -33.55 35.77 27.70
CA ILE A 507 -32.58 34.69 27.98
C ILE A 507 -31.14 35.24 28.07
N ILE A 508 -30.51 35.09 29.22
CA ILE A 508 -29.09 35.33 29.48
C ILE A 508 -28.30 34.11 28.99
N LYS A 509 -27.33 34.31 28.09
CA LYS A 509 -26.42 33.26 27.59
C LYS A 509 -25.01 33.52 28.08
N LEU A 510 -24.45 32.59 28.84
CA LEU A 510 -23.08 32.69 29.35
C LEU A 510 -22.24 31.51 28.88
N TYR A 511 -21.01 31.82 28.48
CA TYR A 511 -20.01 30.88 28.00
C TYR A 511 -18.85 30.85 28.98
N PHE A 512 -18.44 29.65 29.36
CA PHE A 512 -17.30 29.45 30.25
C PHE A 512 -16.17 28.79 29.45
N PRO A 513 -14.90 29.01 29.80
CA PRO A 513 -13.79 28.31 29.14
C PRO A 513 -13.31 27.06 29.90
N ASP A 514 -13.83 26.77 31.09
CA ASP A 514 -13.30 25.72 31.99
C ASP A 514 -14.31 24.59 32.31
N TYR A 515 -13.79 23.42 32.71
CA TYR A 515 -14.54 22.24 33.19
C TYR A 515 -15.24 22.43 34.56
N ILE A 516 -15.45 23.67 34.99
CA ILE A 516 -16.05 23.98 36.28
C ILE A 516 -17.53 23.63 36.28
N SER A 517 -17.97 22.92 37.32
CA SER A 517 -19.32 22.41 37.48
C SER A 517 -20.24 23.36 38.27
N SER A 518 -19.89 24.65 38.32
CA SER A 518 -20.70 25.67 38.98
C SER A 518 -20.46 27.08 38.45
N TYR A 519 -21.44 27.96 38.63
CA TYR A 519 -21.39 29.37 38.26
C TYR A 519 -22.02 30.25 39.35
N ASN A 520 -21.38 31.37 39.70
CA ASN A 520 -21.92 32.34 40.64
C ASN A 520 -22.65 33.46 39.87
N ALA A 521 -23.98 33.44 39.86
CA ALA A 521 -24.80 34.52 39.33
C ALA A 521 -24.88 35.66 40.35
N SER A 522 -24.62 36.89 39.92
CA SER A 522 -24.66 38.10 40.76
C SER A 522 -25.46 39.22 40.08
N GLY A 523 -25.85 40.24 40.84
CA GLY A 523 -26.66 41.35 40.32
C GLY A 523 -28.13 40.99 40.09
N LEU A 524 -28.62 39.93 40.73
CA LEU A 524 -30.02 39.51 40.64
C LEU A 524 -30.94 40.47 41.40
N SER A 525 -32.17 40.62 40.94
CA SER A 525 -33.18 41.43 41.62
C SER A 525 -33.77 40.66 42.79
N GLN A 526 -34.00 41.34 43.91
CA GLN A 526 -34.61 40.76 45.12
C GLN A 526 -36.05 40.33 44.88
N GLY A 527 -36.47 39.22 45.49
CA GLY A 527 -37.84 38.71 45.39
C GLY A 527 -38.24 38.15 44.03
N VAL A 528 -37.30 38.02 43.09
CA VAL A 528 -37.56 37.55 41.71
C VAL A 528 -37.22 36.07 41.59
N THR A 529 -38.09 35.34 40.89
CA THR A 529 -37.85 33.94 40.51
C THR A 529 -37.11 33.87 39.17
N TYR A 530 -36.05 33.09 39.12
CA TYR A 530 -35.26 32.83 37.92
C TYR A 530 -35.36 31.36 37.54
N SER A 531 -35.44 31.08 36.24
CA SER A 531 -35.33 29.73 35.67
C SER A 531 -34.03 29.62 34.88
N TRP A 532 -33.32 28.52 35.02
CA TRP A 532 -32.05 28.29 34.32
C TRP A 532 -31.86 26.84 33.90
N ALA A 533 -31.03 26.65 32.87
CA ALA A 533 -30.58 25.35 32.39
C ALA A 533 -29.15 25.48 31.86
N VAL A 534 -28.44 24.36 31.75
CA VAL A 534 -27.08 24.30 31.23
C VAL A 534 -26.98 23.23 30.15
N GLN A 535 -26.16 23.46 29.12
CA GLN A 535 -25.82 22.45 28.12
C GLN A 535 -24.31 22.30 28.02
N SER A 536 -23.87 21.14 27.57
CA SER A 536 -22.48 20.83 27.28
C SER A 536 -22.13 21.37 25.89
N ILE A 537 -20.93 21.92 25.76
CA ILE A 537 -20.23 22.16 24.50
C ILE A 537 -19.16 21.09 24.41
N CYS A 538 -19.30 20.17 23.45
CA CYS A 538 -18.54 18.92 23.48
C CYS A 538 -17.18 19.01 22.77
N ASN A 539 -16.94 20.03 21.96
CA ASN A 539 -15.63 20.30 21.36
C ASN A 539 -15.32 21.81 21.28
N SER A 540 -14.21 22.18 20.65
CA SER A 540 -13.82 23.58 20.45
C SER A 540 -14.78 24.39 19.55
N ASN A 541 -15.62 23.72 18.76
CA ASN A 541 -16.68 24.39 18.00
C ASN A 541 -17.90 24.63 18.93
N PRO A 542 -18.24 25.88 19.25
CA PRO A 542 -19.33 26.18 20.16
C PRO A 542 -20.72 25.77 19.62
N GLN A 543 -20.83 25.32 18.37
CA GLN A 543 -22.09 24.82 17.81
C GLN A 543 -22.33 23.33 18.08
N ILE A 544 -21.32 22.55 18.48
CA ILE A 544 -21.51 21.14 18.85
C ILE A 544 -21.89 21.07 20.32
N VAL A 545 -23.19 21.01 20.56
CA VAL A 545 -23.77 21.12 21.90
C VAL A 545 -24.72 19.97 22.19
N SER A 546 -24.86 19.63 23.46
CA SER A 546 -25.88 18.70 23.91
C SER A 546 -27.24 19.38 24.00
N LYS A 547 -28.30 18.59 24.27
CA LYS A 547 -29.59 19.15 24.70
C LYS A 547 -29.39 19.95 26.00
N LEU A 548 -30.34 20.85 26.29
CA LEU A 548 -30.40 21.51 27.59
C LEU A 548 -30.61 20.47 28.70
N SER A 549 -30.02 20.72 29.86
CA SER A 549 -30.38 20.04 31.10
C SER A 549 -31.85 20.27 31.45
N GLN A 550 -32.32 19.58 32.48
CA GLN A 550 -33.58 19.95 33.12
C GLN A 550 -33.55 21.44 33.52
N ILE A 551 -34.67 22.14 33.35
CA ILE A 551 -34.83 23.52 33.79
C ILE A 551 -35.05 23.51 35.31
N THR A 552 -34.21 24.26 36.02
CA THR A 552 -34.27 24.44 37.48
C THR A 552 -34.63 25.90 37.77
N SER A 553 -35.43 26.14 38.82
CA SER A 553 -35.80 27.51 39.22
C SER A 553 -35.46 27.79 40.68
N PHE A 554 -35.18 29.05 41.00
CA PHE A 554 -34.95 29.54 42.36
C PHE A 554 -35.48 30.96 42.52
N SER A 555 -35.82 31.36 43.75
CA SER A 555 -36.25 32.72 44.09
C SER A 555 -35.20 33.40 44.96
N THR A 556 -34.82 34.64 44.62
CA THR A 556 -33.95 35.46 45.48
C THR A 556 -34.69 35.84 46.77
N GLN A 557 -33.95 36.02 47.84
CA GLN A 557 -34.54 36.33 49.14
C GLN A 557 -35.12 37.75 49.14
N ASN A 558 -36.36 37.89 49.64
CA ASN A 558 -36.90 39.17 50.05
C ASN A 558 -36.22 39.55 51.36
N VAL A 559 -35.30 40.51 51.31
CA VAL A 559 -34.80 41.11 52.55
C VAL A 559 -35.86 42.11 52.98
N SER A 560 -36.75 41.69 53.88
CA SER A 560 -37.60 42.64 54.60
C SER A 560 -36.66 43.59 55.35
N GLN A 561 -36.61 44.86 54.95
CA GLN A 561 -35.92 45.89 55.72
C GLN A 561 -36.56 45.98 57.09
N LYS A 562 -35.92 45.38 58.10
CA LYS A 562 -36.13 45.72 59.50
C LYS A 562 -34.78 45.82 60.17
N GLU A 563 -34.58 47.00 60.76
CA GLU A 563 -33.56 47.38 61.73
C GLU A 563 -32.17 47.72 61.18
N GLU A 564 -31.92 49.03 60.99
CA GLU A 564 -30.90 49.80 61.73
C GLU A 564 -30.65 51.17 61.06
N PHE A 565 -31.51 52.16 61.25
CA PHE A 565 -31.13 53.58 61.03
C PHE A 565 -32.02 54.50 61.87
N ASN A 566 -31.87 54.43 63.20
CA ASN A 566 -32.49 55.38 64.13
C ASN A 566 -31.47 56.02 65.08
N LYS A 567 -30.21 56.15 64.65
CA LYS A 567 -29.22 56.98 65.34
C LYS A 567 -29.09 58.31 64.62
N LYS A 568 -29.42 59.36 65.36
CA LYS A 568 -29.17 60.75 64.97
C LYS A 568 -27.68 60.95 64.70
N SER A 569 -27.36 61.66 63.62
CA SER A 569 -25.98 61.85 63.16
C SER A 569 -25.75 63.30 62.74
N ASP A 570 -24.49 63.74 62.84
CA ASP A 570 -24.08 65.06 62.33
C ASP A 570 -23.84 64.93 60.82
N VAL A 571 -24.43 65.85 60.05
CA VAL A 571 -24.48 65.77 58.59
C VAL A 571 -23.96 67.04 57.96
N GLU A 572 -23.10 66.90 56.96
CA GLU A 572 -22.68 67.97 56.07
C GLU A 572 -22.98 67.61 54.61
N VAL A 573 -23.49 68.57 53.84
CA VAL A 573 -23.80 68.40 52.42
C VAL A 573 -22.95 69.35 51.59
N TYR A 574 -22.36 68.83 50.53
CA TYR A 574 -21.48 69.57 49.62
C TYR A 574 -21.97 69.46 48.16
N GLY A 575 -21.79 70.54 47.40
CA GLY A 575 -21.92 70.53 45.95
C GLY A 575 -20.72 69.84 45.28
N LEU A 576 -20.87 69.43 44.01
CA LEU A 576 -19.79 68.76 43.26
C LEU A 576 -18.52 69.62 43.07
N ASN A 577 -18.64 70.94 43.21
CA ASN A 577 -17.51 71.89 43.21
C ASN A 577 -16.77 71.97 44.56
N GLY A 578 -17.17 71.17 45.56
CA GLY A 578 -16.58 71.16 46.90
C GLY A 578 -17.08 72.25 47.84
N SER A 579 -18.03 73.09 47.43
CA SER A 579 -18.63 74.09 48.31
C SER A 579 -19.60 73.45 49.31
N LYS A 580 -19.52 73.86 50.59
CA LYS A 580 -20.42 73.38 51.64
C LYS A 580 -21.79 74.05 51.48
N LEU A 581 -22.82 73.25 51.27
CA LEU A 581 -24.19 73.71 51.07
C LEU A 581 -24.99 73.69 52.38
N PHE A 582 -24.71 72.74 53.28
CA PHE A 582 -25.43 72.61 54.55
C PHE A 582 -24.60 71.92 55.64
N SER A 583 -24.88 72.23 56.92
CA SER A 583 -24.52 71.36 58.05
C SER A 583 -25.55 71.41 59.18
N GLY A 584 -25.90 70.24 59.71
CA GLY A 584 -26.80 70.08 60.84
C GLY A 584 -26.30 69.00 61.79
N ARG A 585 -26.70 69.09 63.07
CA ARG A 585 -26.32 68.11 64.09
C ARG A 585 -27.53 67.30 64.54
N ASP A 586 -27.27 66.06 64.91
CA ASP A 586 -28.25 65.17 65.57
C ASP A 586 -29.54 64.97 64.75
N LEU A 587 -29.40 64.86 63.42
CA LEU A 587 -30.52 64.72 62.47
C LEU A 587 -30.93 63.26 62.29
N SER A 588 -32.24 63.02 62.17
CA SER A 588 -32.80 61.72 61.80
C SER A 588 -32.84 61.55 60.27
N VAL A 589 -33.06 60.31 59.80
CA VAL A 589 -33.19 60.02 58.36
C VAL A 589 -34.38 60.76 57.72
N ASN A 590 -35.45 61.00 58.48
CA ASN A 590 -36.61 61.75 57.99
C ASN A 590 -36.27 63.24 57.81
N ASP A 591 -35.50 63.83 58.73
CA ASP A 591 -35.01 65.21 58.59
C ASP A 591 -34.11 65.36 57.36
N LEU A 592 -33.30 64.33 57.05
CA LEU A 592 -32.47 64.32 55.84
C LEU A 592 -33.28 64.26 54.55
N ASN A 593 -34.33 63.43 54.54
CA ASN A 593 -35.19 63.27 53.37
C ASN A 593 -36.00 64.55 53.09
N GLU A 594 -36.38 65.30 54.12
CA GLU A 594 -37.05 66.60 53.96
C GLU A 594 -36.07 67.67 53.45
N LEU A 595 -34.84 67.69 53.96
CA LEU A 595 -33.78 68.60 53.51
C LEU A 595 -33.37 68.36 52.04
N LEU A 596 -33.36 67.10 51.60
CA LEU A 596 -33.06 66.73 50.21
C LEU A 596 -34.20 67.08 49.24
N ARG A 597 -35.42 67.34 49.72
CA ARG A 597 -36.55 67.80 48.88
C ARG A 597 -36.48 69.29 48.55
N GLU A 598 -35.81 70.10 49.36
CA GLU A 598 -35.65 71.54 49.11
C GLU A 598 -34.47 71.87 48.18
N LEU A 599 -33.58 70.89 47.94
CA LEU A 599 -32.48 71.02 46.99
C LEU A 599 -32.97 70.76 45.56
N SER A 600 -32.56 71.60 44.62
CA SER A 600 -32.82 71.40 43.19
C SER A 600 -32.29 70.04 42.72
N SER A 601 -32.96 69.39 41.75
CA SER A 601 -32.49 68.14 41.15
C SER A 601 -31.01 68.20 40.75
N GLY A 602 -30.16 67.36 41.34
CA GLY A 602 -28.71 67.38 41.14
C GLY A 602 -27.95 66.29 41.90
N LEU A 603 -26.64 66.17 41.63
CA LEU A 603 -25.74 65.25 42.36
C LEU A 603 -25.12 65.97 43.56
N TYR A 604 -25.17 65.34 44.73
CA TYR A 604 -24.63 65.88 45.99
C TYR A 604 -23.69 64.89 46.67
N ILE A 605 -22.75 65.41 47.46
CA ILE A 605 -21.91 64.61 48.36
C ILE A 605 -22.41 64.84 49.78
N ILE A 606 -22.88 63.77 50.42
CA ILE A 606 -23.34 63.80 51.81
C ILE A 606 -22.29 63.12 52.67
N LYS A 607 -21.85 63.83 53.71
CA LYS A 607 -20.90 63.33 54.70
C LYS A 607 -21.63 63.16 56.02
N LEU A 608 -21.62 61.93 56.55
CA LEU A 608 -22.19 61.59 57.85
C LEU A 608 -21.04 61.35 58.83
N GLU A 609 -21.02 62.08 59.94
CA GLU A 609 -20.11 61.80 61.05
C GLU A 609 -20.85 60.99 62.12
N THR A 610 -20.52 59.70 62.17
CA THR A 610 -20.81 58.85 63.32
C THR A 610 -19.49 58.50 64.00
N ASN A 611 -19.50 58.38 65.34
CA ASN A 611 -18.29 58.31 66.17
C ASN A 611 -17.32 57.16 65.79
N ARG A 612 -16.46 57.44 64.80
CA ARG A 612 -15.26 56.73 64.29
C ARG A 612 -15.28 56.16 62.86
N ASN A 613 -16.07 56.68 61.92
CA ASN A 613 -15.76 56.55 60.48
C ASN A 613 -16.51 57.59 59.64
N VAL A 614 -15.84 58.16 58.62
CA VAL A 614 -16.46 59.01 57.60
C VAL A 614 -16.86 58.11 56.43
N GLU A 615 -18.16 57.88 56.24
CA GLU A 615 -18.68 57.24 55.02
C GLU A 615 -19.05 58.29 53.97
N ILE A 616 -18.48 58.15 52.77
CA ILE A 616 -18.91 58.89 51.57
C ILE A 616 -19.91 57.99 50.85
N ILE A 617 -21.21 58.26 51.03
CA ILE A 617 -22.25 57.60 50.23
C ILE A 617 -22.31 58.32 48.88
N LYS A 618 -22.00 57.65 47.77
CA LYS A 618 -22.03 58.26 46.44
C LYS A 618 -23.16 57.71 45.56
N HIS A 619 -24.01 58.65 45.13
CA HIS A 619 -25.11 58.62 44.15
C HIS A 619 -26.52 58.42 44.72
N PHE A 620 -27.18 59.54 45.03
CA PHE A 620 -28.63 59.64 44.98
C PHE A 620 -29.02 60.34 43.66
N GLN A 621 -29.85 59.68 42.85
CA GLN A 621 -30.60 60.32 41.78
C GLN A 621 -32.04 60.41 42.28
N HIS A 622 -32.50 61.62 42.62
CA HIS A 622 -33.91 61.86 42.88
C HIS A 622 -34.59 62.10 41.52
N PHE A 623 -35.62 61.31 41.20
CA PHE A 623 -36.62 61.70 40.20
C PHE A 623 -37.59 62.70 40.80
#